data_AF-A0A2M6YKZ3-F1
#
_entry.id   AF-A0A2M6YKZ3-F1
#
_cell.length_a   1.000
_cell.length_b   1.000
_cell.length_c   1.000
_cell.angle_alpha   90.00
_cell.angle_beta   90.00
_cell.angle_gamma   90.00
#
_symmetry.space_group_name_H-M   'P 1'
#
loop_
_entity.id
_entity.type
_entity.pdbx_description
1 polymer ?
#
loop_
_entity_poly.entity_id
_entity_poly.type
_entity_poly.pdbx_seq_one_letter_code
_entity_poly.pdbx_strand_id
1 'polypeptide(L)'
;MGLVSVQTQRAPAAVGPYSRAIQAGPWLFVSGQIGLQPGAADLVSADFSAQTRQVLANLGAILADSGYALTDVVAVDAFLMDLGRFAVFNEIYAAF
;
A
#
# COMPACT_ATOMS: atom_id res chain seq x y z
N MET A 1 0.75 -22.99 12.48
CA MET A 1 1.32 -22.02 11.51
C MET A 1 1.45 -20.69 12.24
N GLY A 2 2.66 -20.12 12.29
CA GLY A 2 2.92 -18.85 12.99
C GLY A 2 2.63 -17.63 12.11
N LEU A 3 2.56 -16.46 12.73
CA LEU A 3 2.51 -15.18 12.04
C LEU A 3 3.92 -14.81 11.56
N VAL A 4 4.07 -14.43 10.29
CA VAL A 4 5.35 -14.04 9.71
C VAL A 4 5.29 -12.59 9.24
N SER A 5 6.21 -11.76 9.73
CA SER A 5 6.32 -10.36 9.31
C SER A 5 7.06 -10.23 7.98
N VAL A 6 6.47 -9.49 7.06
CA VAL A 6 7.07 -9.21 5.74
C VAL A 6 8.06 -8.05 5.86
N GLN A 7 9.26 -8.27 5.35
CA GLN A 7 10.30 -7.25 5.24
C GLN A 7 10.47 -6.80 3.78
N THR A 8 10.37 -5.50 3.56
CA THR A 8 10.62 -4.84 2.27
C THR A 8 11.31 -3.51 2.51
N GLN A 9 12.28 -3.18 1.67
CA GLN A 9 12.91 -1.85 1.62
C GLN A 9 12.31 -0.97 0.51
N ARG A 10 11.38 -1.53 -0.28
CA ARG A 10 10.76 -0.89 -1.45
C ARG A 10 9.43 -0.22 -1.10
N ALA A 11 9.03 -0.25 0.17
CA ALA A 11 7.89 0.46 0.72
C ALA A 11 8.32 1.22 2.00
N PRO A 12 7.59 2.28 2.41
CA PRO A 12 7.90 3.05 3.60
C PRO A 12 8.06 2.18 4.85
N ALA A 13 9.05 2.52 5.69
CA ALA A 13 9.18 1.89 7.00
C ALA A 13 7.93 2.16 7.84
N ALA A 14 7.58 1.22 8.72
CA ALA A 14 6.53 1.45 9.69
C ALA A 14 6.96 2.59 10.64
N VAL A 15 6.14 3.63 10.75
CA VAL A 15 6.41 4.79 11.61
C VAL A 15 6.07 4.49 13.07
N GLY A 16 5.16 3.53 13.31
CA GLY A 16 4.68 3.12 14.63
C GLY A 16 4.85 1.62 14.89
N PRO A 17 4.28 1.09 15.99
CA PRO A 17 4.43 -0.31 16.40
C PRO A 17 3.54 -1.25 15.59
N TYR A 18 3.73 -1.31 14.28
CA TYR A 18 3.01 -2.19 13.36
C TYR A 18 3.96 -2.78 12.30
N SER A 19 3.54 -3.88 11.65
CA SER A 19 4.26 -4.48 10.52
C SER A 19 3.69 -3.99 9.19
N ARG A 20 4.54 -3.80 8.17
CA ARG A 20 4.06 -3.44 6.82
C ARG A 20 3.07 -4.47 6.26
N ALA A 21 3.34 -5.76 6.47
CA ALA A 21 2.39 -6.83 6.25
C ALA A 21 2.70 -8.04 7.14
N ILE A 22 1.69 -8.88 7.38
CA ILE A 22 1.79 -10.14 8.12
C ILE A 22 1.18 -11.27 7.27
N GLN A 23 1.95 -12.34 7.06
CA GLN A 23 1.41 -13.60 6.55
C GLN A 23 0.77 -14.37 7.71
N ALA A 24 -0.51 -14.72 7.55
CA ALA A 24 -1.30 -15.47 8.51
C ALA A 24 -2.04 -16.63 7.80
N GLY A 25 -1.42 -17.81 7.79
CA GLY A 25 -1.95 -18.95 7.02
C GLY A 25 -1.90 -18.64 5.52
N PRO A 26 -3.02 -18.78 4.77
CA PRO A 26 -3.06 -18.48 3.34
C PRO A 26 -3.23 -16.98 3.03
N TRP A 27 -3.46 -16.14 4.04
CA TRP A 27 -3.76 -14.73 3.85
C TRP A 27 -2.56 -13.86 4.15
N LEU A 28 -2.40 -12.82 3.32
CA LEU A 28 -1.49 -11.72 3.58
C LEU A 28 -2.30 -10.49 3.98
N PHE A 29 -2.05 -9.99 5.18
CA PHE A 29 -2.66 -8.74 5.65
C PHE A 29 -1.66 -7.62 5.47
N VAL A 30 -1.98 -6.66 4.60
CA VAL A 30 -1.14 -5.49 4.31
C VAL A 30 -1.66 -4.30 5.11
N SER A 31 -0.76 -3.61 5.82
CA SER A 31 -1.10 -2.37 6.52
C SER A 31 -1.48 -1.27 5.52
N GLY A 32 -2.28 -0.30 5.96
CA GLY A 32 -2.64 0.85 5.14
C GLY A 32 -1.41 1.55 4.56
N GLN A 33 -1.41 1.76 3.25
CA GLN A 33 -0.35 2.47 2.54
C GLN A 33 -0.74 3.93 2.35
N ILE A 34 0.24 4.83 2.53
CA ILE A 34 0.11 6.27 2.28
C ILE A 34 1.03 6.70 1.15
N GLY A 35 0.82 7.91 0.63
CA GLY A 35 1.59 8.49 -0.49
C GLY A 35 3.01 8.90 -0.12
N LEU A 36 3.73 8.06 0.63
CA LEU A 36 5.10 8.29 1.11
C LEU A 36 6.08 7.46 0.28
N GLN A 37 7.23 8.01 -0.09
CA GLN A 37 8.29 7.25 -0.75
C GLN A 37 9.10 6.43 0.28
N PRO A 38 9.71 5.29 -0.11
CA PRO A 38 10.59 4.54 0.79
C PRO A 38 11.73 5.42 1.31
N GLY A 39 11.89 5.48 2.63
CA GLY A 39 12.91 6.30 3.29
C GLY A 39 12.60 7.81 3.37
N ALA A 40 11.49 8.28 2.81
CA ALA A 40 11.07 9.67 2.95
C ALA A 40 10.40 9.92 4.32
N ALA A 41 10.48 11.17 4.78
CA ALA A 41 9.78 11.64 5.97
C ALA A 41 8.41 12.27 5.65
N ASP A 42 8.27 12.80 4.43
CA ASP A 42 7.11 13.56 3.97
C ASP A 42 6.45 12.94 2.75
N LEU A 43 5.15 13.21 2.56
CA LEU A 43 4.39 12.75 1.41
C LEU A 43 5.07 13.16 0.09
N VAL A 44 4.93 12.31 -0.93
CA VAL A 44 5.56 12.49 -2.25
C VAL A 44 5.22 13.83 -2.90
N SER A 45 4.03 14.36 -2.61
CA SER A 45 3.64 15.73 -2.93
C SER A 45 2.30 16.08 -2.26
N ALA A 46 1.85 17.34 -2.38
CA ALA A 46 0.49 17.75 -2.04
C ALA A 46 -0.56 17.35 -3.11
N ASP A 47 -0.13 16.88 -4.29
CA ASP A 47 -1.05 16.45 -5.34
C ASP A 47 -1.67 15.08 -5.02
N PHE A 48 -2.99 15.00 -5.12
CA PHE A 48 -3.76 13.79 -4.83
C PHE A 48 -3.33 12.63 -5.74
N SER A 49 -3.18 12.87 -7.03
CA SER A 49 -2.90 11.82 -8.01
C SER A 49 -1.51 11.21 -7.80
N ALA A 50 -0.52 12.05 -7.51
CA ALA A 50 0.82 11.60 -7.15
C ALA A 50 0.81 10.77 -5.87
N GLN A 51 0.07 11.18 -4.84
CA GLN A 51 -0.09 10.38 -3.62
C GLN A 51 -0.76 9.03 -3.91
N THR A 52 -1.85 9.00 -4.69
CA THR A 52 -2.54 7.75 -5.06
C THR A 52 -1.61 6.78 -5.79
N ARG A 53 -0.84 7.27 -6.77
CA ARG A 53 0.14 6.43 -7.49
C ARG A 53 1.21 5.88 -6.56
N GLN A 54 1.67 6.67 -5.60
CA GLN A 54 2.66 6.22 -4.63
C GLN A 54 2.07 5.18 -3.66
N VAL A 55 0.82 5.34 -3.21
CA VAL A 55 0.10 4.33 -2.41
C VAL A 55 0.09 2.98 -3.12
N LEU A 56 -0.30 2.96 -4.40
CA LEU A 56 -0.41 1.74 -5.19
C LEU A 56 0.98 1.13 -5.50
N ALA A 57 1.99 1.96 -5.75
CA ALA A 57 3.37 1.51 -5.90
C ALA A 57 3.91 0.84 -4.62
N ASN A 58 3.62 1.40 -3.46
CA ASN A 58 4.01 0.83 -2.16
C ASN A 58 3.30 -0.51 -1.91
N LEU A 59 2.00 -0.59 -2.20
CA LEU A 59 1.23 -1.83 -2.12
C LEU A 59 1.83 -2.91 -3.02
N GLY A 60 2.09 -2.58 -4.29
CA GLY A 60 2.71 -3.49 -5.26
C GLY A 60 4.10 -3.99 -4.80
N ALA A 61 4.92 -3.11 -4.21
CA ALA A 61 6.21 -3.50 -3.64
C ALA A 61 6.08 -4.52 -2.49
N ILE A 62 5.13 -4.31 -1.57
CA ILE A 62 4.87 -5.24 -0.46
C ILE A 62 4.38 -6.59 -0.97
N LEU A 63 3.44 -6.61 -1.91
CA LEU A 63 2.92 -7.84 -2.51
C LEU A 63 4.04 -8.61 -3.20
N ALA A 64 4.82 -7.94 -4.05
CA ALA A 64 5.92 -8.56 -4.79
C ALA A 64 7.00 -9.15 -3.86
N ASP A 65 7.39 -8.44 -2.79
CA ASP A 65 8.34 -8.98 -1.79
C ASP A 65 7.74 -10.10 -0.93
N SER A 66 6.42 -10.28 -0.97
CA SER A 66 5.70 -11.38 -0.34
C SER A 66 5.40 -12.54 -1.31
N GLY A 67 5.81 -12.44 -2.58
CA GLY A 67 5.56 -13.45 -3.60
C GLY A 67 4.17 -13.40 -4.24
N TYR A 68 3.45 -12.28 -4.12
CA TYR A 68 2.14 -12.05 -4.71
C TYR A 68 2.17 -10.91 -5.73
N ALA A 69 1.11 -10.81 -6.53
CA ALA A 69 0.84 -9.73 -7.46
C ALA A 69 -0.46 -8.99 -7.11
N LEU A 70 -0.71 -7.85 -7.75
CA LEU A 70 -1.97 -7.11 -7.59
C LEU A 70 -3.20 -7.96 -7.99
N THR A 71 -3.02 -8.90 -8.92
CA THR A 71 -4.06 -9.84 -9.35
C THR A 71 -4.47 -10.85 -8.27
N ASP A 72 -3.67 -11.01 -7.21
CA ASP A 72 -3.98 -11.89 -6.08
C ASP A 72 -4.81 -11.19 -4.98
N VAL A 73 -5.03 -9.88 -5.11
CA VAL A 73 -5.76 -9.08 -4.12
C VAL A 73 -7.25 -9.37 -4.20
N VAL A 74 -7.83 -9.83 -3.09
CA VAL A 74 -9.26 -10.18 -3.01
C VAL A 74 -10.14 -9.07 -2.44
N ALA A 75 -9.56 -8.13 -1.68
CA ALA A 75 -10.28 -7.04 -1.04
C ALA A 75 -9.34 -5.86 -0.75
N VAL A 76 -9.86 -4.64 -0.85
CA VAL A 76 -9.16 -3.38 -0.53
C VAL A 76 -10.13 -2.41 0.13
N ASP A 77 -9.68 -1.77 1.20
CA ASP A 77 -10.35 -0.61 1.80
C ASP A 77 -9.58 0.66 1.40
N ALA A 78 -10.23 1.53 0.62
CA ALA A 78 -9.66 2.81 0.20
C ALA A 78 -10.22 3.96 1.05
N PHE A 79 -9.36 4.61 1.83
CA PHE A 79 -9.71 5.74 2.67
C PHE A 79 -9.32 7.06 1.99
N LEU A 80 -10.32 7.84 1.56
CA LEU A 80 -10.12 9.15 0.95
C LEU A 80 -10.51 10.24 1.96
N MET A 81 -9.66 11.27 2.10
CA MET A 81 -10.00 12.45 2.92
C MET A 81 -11.08 13.34 2.29
N ASP A 82 -11.20 13.29 0.97
CA ASP A 82 -12.20 14.01 0.18
C ASP A 82 -12.84 13.05 -0.83
N LEU A 83 -14.11 12.70 -0.60
CA LEU A 83 -14.87 11.82 -1.50
C LEU A 83 -15.14 12.47 -2.87
N GLY A 84 -15.00 13.79 -3.03
CA GLY A 84 -15.02 14.47 -4.33
C GLY A 84 -13.91 13.98 -5.27
N ARG A 85 -12.87 13.32 -4.75
CA ARG A 85 -11.76 12.73 -5.52
C ARG A 85 -12.00 11.29 -5.96
N PHE A 86 -13.15 10.69 -5.63
CA PHE A 86 -13.42 9.27 -5.89
C PHE A 86 -13.28 8.87 -7.37
N ALA A 87 -13.74 9.71 -8.29
CA ALA A 87 -13.62 9.45 -9.73
C ALA A 87 -12.15 9.39 -10.18
N VAL A 88 -11.33 10.35 -9.75
CA VAL A 88 -9.89 10.41 -10.05
C VAL A 88 -9.15 9.22 -9.43
N PHE A 89 -9.51 8.85 -8.20
CA PHE A 89 -8.97 7.66 -7.55
C PHE A 89 -9.23 6.41 -8.39
N ASN A 90 -10.48 6.18 -8.81
CA ASN A 90 -10.85 4.99 -9.57
C ASN A 90 -10.17 4.93 -10.94
N GLU A 91 -10.01 6.07 -11.61
CA GLU A 91 -9.28 6.13 -12.88
C GLU A 91 -7.82 5.68 -12.70
N ILE A 92 -7.15 6.18 -11.65
CA ILE A 92 -5.77 5.77 -11.35
C ILE A 92 -5.74 4.30 -10.93
N TYR A 93 -6.62 3.89 -10.02
CA TYR A 93 -6.69 2.53 -9.48
C TYR A 93 -6.90 1.49 -10.57
N ALA A 94 -7.77 1.74 -11.55
CA ALA A 94 -8.04 0.84 -12.66
C ALA A 94 -6.85 0.63 -13.61
N ALA A 95 -5.82 1.49 -13.54
CA ALA A 95 -4.62 1.39 -14.37
C ALA A 95 -3.47 0.61 -13.69
N PHE A 96 -3.67 0.11 -12.46
CA PHE A 96 -2.71 -0.70 -11.70
C PHE A 96 -3.16 -2.16 -11.63
#